data_AF-A0A950S457-F1
#
_entry.id   AF-A0A950S457-F1
#
_cell.length_a   1.000
_cell.length_b   1.000
_cell.length_c   1.000
_cell.angle_alpha   90.00
_cell.angle_beta   90.00
_cell.angle_gamma   90.00
#
_symmetry.space_group_name_H-M   'P 1'
#
loop_
_entity.id
_entity.type
_entity.pdbx_description
1 polymer ?
#
loop_
_entity_poly.entity_id
_entity_poly.type
_entity_poly.pdbx_seq_one_letter_code
_entity_poly.pdbx_strand_id
1 'polypeptide(L)'
;MRRTAALPYAVLIVVWAVSVFLWMTPGYVKPDGAGHAAYLPSALLDHDLLLFDEWARLGMIRGGAIAFTNITPNGHLSDHWTVGPAVAWLPAYLAADAARALLPMLRGFPRNGFSLPYAIAILASSAMAGLAVLLLGVRAAVPIAGRFAATLAAIGIWFGSPLFWYSLRHGTMGHAVSAAACAVVVVIALSLRREVTSRKILAAGLACGFAFAVRPQNLTFVLVPMIVAGSLPLLRRSWIAAIGFVVGALPELVVSQVLYGRPLAFASSGGANDWHSFERIRPFLPLVSWYHGMWTWTPLLALSLIGLLLLWRDDGRLAAAGIVTFFLQWTIIAAFDRSFWGMLAFGQRRFDSCTIFFLIGLAAFLVRLPRWLAAIVVAAGSAWTMLLFFAARHLDLNEYNTPRRLWEAALVAIRHDNNFQFLQSVPPQARVAVFVMTLIAIAVLALAAIAIRAQPAVAAAYLIVISALLAWCGSHDAERIERYRPLIEASRRAPDGHALDYLGLLRFEAAYFQATGDDAEAANSRRDAEVFARAHGLAPE
;
A
#
# COMPACT_ATOMS: atom_id res chain seq x y z
N MET A 1 -35.76 -13.47 1.93
CA MET A 1 -34.46 -13.85 2.55
C MET A 1 -33.22 -13.57 1.68
N ARG A 2 -33.23 -13.75 0.34
CA ARG A 2 -32.05 -13.43 -0.51
C ARG A 2 -31.77 -11.92 -0.70
N ARG A 3 -32.81 -11.08 -0.82
CA ARG A 3 -32.65 -9.61 -0.97
C ARG A 3 -32.00 -8.94 0.25
N THR A 4 -32.37 -9.34 1.46
CA THR A 4 -31.75 -8.87 2.70
C THR A 4 -30.30 -9.37 2.86
N ALA A 5 -29.93 -10.43 2.14
CA ALA A 5 -28.58 -10.97 2.16
C ALA A 5 -27.55 -10.07 1.46
N ALA A 6 -27.97 -9.40 0.39
CA ALA A 6 -27.12 -8.59 -0.48
C ALA A 6 -26.98 -7.11 -0.04
N LEU A 7 -27.88 -6.62 0.82
CA LEU A 7 -27.95 -5.20 1.18
C LEU A 7 -26.61 -4.59 1.67
N PRO A 8 -25.83 -5.23 2.58
CA PRO A 8 -24.53 -4.70 2.99
C PRO A 8 -23.58 -4.43 1.81
N TYR A 9 -23.51 -5.37 0.87
CA TYR A 9 -22.63 -5.27 -0.28
C TYR A 9 -23.07 -4.16 -1.24
N ALA A 10 -24.38 -4.05 -1.49
CA ALA A 10 -24.93 -2.98 -2.33
C ALA A 10 -24.64 -1.59 -1.74
N VAL A 11 -24.84 -1.40 -0.43
CA VAL A 11 -24.53 -0.15 0.26
C VAL A 11 -23.05 0.19 0.12
N LEU A 12 -22.16 -0.76 0.37
CA LEU A 12 -20.71 -0.52 0.26
C LEU A 12 -20.27 -0.19 -1.16
N ILE A 13 -20.82 -0.87 -2.17
CA ILE A 13 -20.50 -0.58 -3.58
C ILE A 13 -20.95 0.84 -3.93
N VAL A 14 -22.13 1.28 -3.48
CA VAL A 14 -22.61 2.64 -3.71
C VAL A 14 -21.73 3.66 -2.99
N VAL A 15 -21.44 3.46 -1.71
CA VAL A 15 -20.55 4.35 -0.92
C VAL A 15 -19.18 4.47 -1.57
N TRP A 16 -18.61 3.34 -1.99
CA TRP A 16 -17.33 3.28 -2.67
C TRP A 16 -17.37 3.98 -4.04
N ALA A 17 -18.37 3.71 -4.88
CA ALA A 17 -18.47 4.29 -6.21
C ALA A 17 -18.62 5.81 -6.12
N VAL A 18 -19.50 6.30 -5.24
CA VAL A 18 -19.64 7.73 -4.97
C VAL A 18 -18.31 8.31 -4.50
N SER A 19 -17.58 7.63 -3.63
CA SER A 19 -16.27 8.08 -3.17
C SER A 19 -15.24 8.19 -4.31
N VAL A 20 -15.17 7.19 -5.19
CA VAL A 20 -14.27 7.20 -6.37
C VAL A 20 -14.56 8.39 -7.27
N PHE A 21 -15.83 8.58 -7.65
CA PHE A 21 -16.24 9.62 -8.59
C PHE A 21 -16.23 11.04 -7.99
N LEU A 22 -16.14 11.17 -6.66
CA LEU A 22 -15.97 12.46 -6.00
C LEU A 22 -14.50 12.76 -5.67
N TRP A 23 -13.70 11.79 -5.24
CA TRP A 23 -12.44 12.06 -4.54
C TRP A 23 -11.19 11.35 -5.08
N MET A 24 -11.30 10.51 -6.10
CA MET A 24 -10.11 9.98 -6.77
C MET A 24 -9.30 11.13 -7.38
N THR A 25 -7.98 11.19 -7.20
CA THR A 25 -7.14 12.25 -7.78
C THR A 25 -6.16 11.62 -8.78
N PRO A 26 -6.40 11.77 -10.09
CA PRO A 26 -5.52 11.26 -11.13
C PRO A 26 -4.10 11.81 -11.05
N GLY A 27 -3.10 10.93 -10.97
CA GLY A 27 -1.69 11.31 -10.93
C GLY A 27 -0.78 10.26 -10.28
N TYR A 28 0.52 10.51 -10.35
CA TYR A 28 1.55 9.70 -9.70
C TYR A 28 2.09 10.43 -8.49
N VAL A 29 2.16 9.72 -7.37
CA VAL A 29 2.79 10.22 -6.15
C VAL A 29 4.23 9.76 -6.13
N LYS A 30 5.16 10.69 -5.92
CA LYS A 30 6.59 10.39 -5.88
C LYS A 30 7.07 10.43 -4.42
N PRO A 31 8.04 9.59 -4.04
CA PRO A 31 8.68 8.58 -4.89
C PRO A 31 7.95 7.23 -4.89
N ASP A 32 7.21 6.86 -3.83
CA ASP A 32 6.65 5.51 -3.67
C ASP A 32 5.79 5.04 -4.83
N GLY A 33 4.90 5.90 -5.32
CA GLY A 33 4.02 5.54 -6.42
C GLY A 33 4.74 5.47 -7.76
N ALA A 34 5.91 6.07 -7.88
CA ALA A 34 6.78 5.93 -9.03
C ALA A 34 7.47 4.56 -9.04
N GLY A 35 8.10 4.16 -7.93
CA GLY A 35 8.81 2.88 -7.84
C GLY A 35 7.91 1.69 -8.15
N HIS A 36 6.78 1.58 -7.45
CA HIS A 36 5.82 0.52 -7.73
C HIS A 36 5.29 0.54 -9.18
N ALA A 37 5.10 1.71 -9.78
CA ALA A 37 4.55 1.81 -11.13
C ALA A 37 5.60 1.55 -12.22
N ALA A 38 6.89 1.76 -11.95
CA ALA A 38 7.98 1.72 -12.92
C ALA A 38 8.11 0.36 -13.62
N TYR A 39 7.84 -0.74 -12.91
CA TYR A 39 7.88 -2.09 -13.48
C TYR A 39 6.90 -2.31 -14.64
N LEU A 40 5.79 -1.57 -14.68
CA LEU A 40 4.77 -1.72 -15.73
C LEU A 40 5.28 -1.27 -17.11
N PRO A 41 5.67 0.01 -17.33
CA PRO A 41 6.22 0.44 -18.59
C PRO A 41 7.56 -0.22 -18.92
N SER A 42 8.46 -0.37 -17.96
CA SER A 42 9.77 -0.98 -18.21
C SER A 42 9.64 -2.40 -18.77
N ALA A 43 8.79 -3.24 -18.15
CA ALA A 43 8.60 -4.60 -18.66
C ALA A 43 7.73 -4.69 -19.94
N LEU A 44 6.64 -3.92 -20.03
CA LEU A 44 5.67 -4.07 -21.11
C LEU A 44 5.99 -3.28 -22.38
N LEU A 45 6.65 -2.13 -22.23
CA LEU A 45 6.91 -1.21 -23.33
C LEU A 45 8.37 -1.28 -23.74
N ASP A 46 9.27 -1.24 -22.76
CA ASP A 46 10.71 -1.14 -23.01
C ASP A 46 11.37 -2.52 -23.06
N HIS A 47 10.76 -3.54 -22.44
CA HIS A 47 11.23 -4.93 -22.39
C HIS A 47 12.56 -5.11 -21.65
N ASP A 48 12.73 -4.36 -20.57
CA ASP A 48 13.85 -4.44 -19.64
C ASP A 48 13.36 -4.28 -18.19
N LEU A 49 14.28 -4.32 -17.22
CA LEU A 49 14.04 -3.98 -15.82
C LEU A 49 15.07 -2.97 -15.29
N LEU A 50 15.57 -2.10 -16.17
CA LEU A 50 16.62 -1.13 -15.85
C LEU A 50 16.10 0.11 -15.10
N LEU A 51 14.82 0.46 -15.29
CA LEU A 51 14.04 1.53 -14.62
C LEU A 51 14.56 2.98 -14.80
N PHE A 52 15.70 3.21 -15.48
CA PHE A 52 16.27 4.55 -15.67
C PHE A 52 15.34 5.47 -16.47
N ASP A 53 14.66 4.96 -17.50
CA ASP A 53 13.74 5.75 -18.33
C ASP A 53 12.53 6.22 -17.51
N GLU A 54 12.00 5.36 -16.63
CA GLU A 54 10.90 5.67 -15.71
C GLU A 54 11.28 6.77 -14.73
N TRP A 55 12.44 6.63 -14.08
CA TRP A 55 12.98 7.63 -13.15
C TRP A 55 13.18 8.99 -13.84
N ALA A 56 13.73 8.99 -15.05
CA ALA A 56 13.94 10.20 -15.84
C ALA A 56 12.61 10.85 -16.22
N ARG A 57 11.64 10.08 -16.74
CA ARG A 57 10.31 10.58 -17.13
C ARG A 57 9.55 11.19 -15.96
N LEU A 58 9.74 10.65 -14.76
CA LEU A 58 9.15 11.18 -13.53
C LEU A 58 9.99 12.29 -12.88
N GLY A 59 11.08 12.72 -13.50
CA GLY A 59 11.92 13.82 -13.01
C GLY A 59 12.63 13.52 -11.70
N MET A 60 12.92 12.23 -11.45
CA MET A 60 13.65 11.71 -10.30
C MET A 60 15.15 11.55 -10.59
N ILE A 61 15.58 11.87 -11.81
CA ILE A 61 16.99 12.09 -12.17
C ILE A 61 17.17 13.59 -12.42
N ARG A 62 18.04 14.24 -11.65
CA ARG A 62 18.30 15.69 -11.74
C ARG A 62 19.79 15.98 -11.58
N GLY A 63 20.38 16.68 -12.56
CA GLY A 63 21.79 17.07 -12.48
C GLY A 63 22.76 15.89 -12.32
N GLY A 64 22.39 14.69 -12.79
CA GLY A 64 23.17 13.46 -12.61
C GLY A 64 22.90 12.70 -11.30
N ALA A 65 22.24 13.31 -10.31
CA ALA A 65 21.81 12.63 -9.10
C ALA A 65 20.50 11.85 -9.33
N ILE A 66 20.40 10.68 -8.72
CA ILE A 66 19.25 9.76 -8.85
C ILE A 66 18.56 9.68 -7.48
N ALA A 67 17.34 10.21 -7.37
CA ALA A 67 16.64 10.32 -6.10
C ALA A 67 16.10 8.96 -5.61
N PHE A 68 16.20 8.71 -4.31
CA PHE A 68 15.68 7.55 -3.56
C PHE A 68 16.20 6.17 -3.97
N THR A 69 17.18 6.11 -4.86
CA THR A 69 17.74 4.87 -5.41
C THR A 69 19.25 5.00 -5.57
N ASN A 70 19.89 3.85 -5.69
CA ASN A 70 21.30 3.66 -5.92
C ASN A 70 21.50 2.70 -7.09
N ILE A 71 22.73 2.61 -7.59
CA ILE A 71 23.06 1.63 -8.62
C ILE A 71 23.46 0.33 -7.93
N THR A 72 22.77 -0.76 -8.27
CA THR A 72 23.05 -2.07 -7.70
C THR A 72 24.37 -2.65 -8.22
N PRO A 73 24.92 -3.68 -7.59
CA PRO A 73 26.09 -4.40 -8.12
C PRO A 73 25.90 -4.95 -9.54
N ASN A 74 24.64 -5.18 -9.97
CA ASN A 74 24.31 -5.63 -11.32
C ASN A 74 24.21 -4.48 -12.33
N GLY A 75 24.31 -3.22 -11.89
CA GLY A 75 24.25 -2.02 -12.73
C GLY A 75 22.84 -1.47 -12.96
N HIS A 76 21.82 -2.07 -12.33
CA HIS A 76 20.43 -1.60 -12.35
C HIS A 76 20.21 -0.44 -11.38
N LEU A 77 19.13 0.32 -11.57
CA LEU A 77 18.59 1.10 -10.46
C LEU A 77 18.05 0.18 -9.37
N SER A 78 18.39 0.47 -8.12
CA SER A 78 17.76 -0.18 -6.98
C SER A 78 16.32 0.30 -6.89
N ASP A 79 15.41 -0.61 -6.61
CA ASP A 79 14.05 -0.25 -6.27
C ASP A 79 13.64 -1.05 -5.04
N HIS A 80 13.44 -0.34 -3.93
CA HIS A 80 12.98 -0.94 -2.68
C HIS A 80 11.46 -1.03 -2.61
N TRP A 81 10.74 -0.39 -3.54
CA TRP A 81 9.33 -0.60 -3.77
C TRP A 81 9.16 -1.87 -4.58
N THR A 82 8.52 -2.87 -3.98
CA THR A 82 8.35 -4.20 -4.57
C THR A 82 7.42 -4.19 -5.78
N VAL A 83 7.53 -5.22 -6.62
CA VAL A 83 6.77 -5.32 -7.88
C VAL A 83 5.32 -5.76 -7.68
N GLY A 84 4.96 -6.32 -6.52
CA GLY A 84 3.62 -6.90 -6.30
C GLY A 84 2.44 -5.95 -6.60
N PRO A 85 2.48 -4.65 -6.28
CA PRO A 85 1.44 -3.70 -6.70
C PRO A 85 1.32 -3.56 -8.23
N ALA A 86 2.43 -3.48 -8.97
CA ALA A 86 2.40 -3.50 -10.44
C ALA A 86 1.68 -4.76 -10.96
N VAL A 87 1.99 -5.92 -10.39
CA VAL A 87 1.34 -7.19 -10.74
C VAL A 87 -0.18 -7.13 -10.48
N ALA A 88 -0.64 -6.44 -9.44
CA ALA A 88 -2.07 -6.26 -9.20
C ALA A 88 -2.74 -5.29 -10.19
N TRP A 89 -2.03 -4.26 -10.63
CA TRP A 89 -2.54 -3.21 -11.53
C TRP A 89 -2.52 -3.61 -13.01
N LEU A 90 -1.66 -4.58 -13.36
CA LEU A 90 -1.38 -4.98 -14.74
C LEU A 90 -2.63 -5.22 -15.60
N PRO A 91 -3.71 -5.89 -15.16
CA PRO A 91 -4.87 -6.14 -16.02
C PRO A 91 -5.55 -4.85 -16.48
N ALA A 92 -5.69 -3.87 -15.58
CA ALA A 92 -6.24 -2.57 -15.92
C ALA A 92 -5.25 -1.74 -16.76
N TYR A 93 -3.95 -1.88 -16.49
CA TYR A 93 -2.90 -1.19 -17.24
C TYR A 93 -2.85 -1.64 -18.71
N LEU A 94 -2.95 -2.95 -18.97
CA LEU A 94 -3.08 -3.50 -20.32
C LEU A 94 -4.36 -3.01 -21.01
N ALA A 95 -5.46 -2.94 -20.27
CA ALA A 95 -6.71 -2.37 -20.78
C ALA A 95 -6.54 -0.88 -21.13
N ALA A 96 -5.74 -0.12 -20.40
CA ALA A 96 -5.42 1.26 -20.73
C ALA A 96 -4.60 1.36 -22.01
N ASP A 97 -3.57 0.54 -22.19
CA ASP A 97 -2.76 0.52 -23.41
C ASP A 97 -3.61 0.21 -24.65
N ALA A 98 -4.48 -0.80 -24.52
CA ALA A 98 -5.42 -1.19 -25.58
C ALA A 98 -6.47 -0.10 -25.85
N ALA A 99 -7.12 0.43 -24.80
CA ALA A 99 -8.14 1.47 -24.94
C ALA A 99 -7.55 2.76 -25.56
N ARG A 100 -6.31 3.11 -25.20
CA ARG A 100 -5.57 4.22 -25.79
C ARG A 100 -5.35 4.04 -27.29
N ALA A 101 -5.04 2.83 -27.75
CA ALA A 101 -4.91 2.53 -29.18
C ALA A 101 -6.27 2.53 -29.91
N LEU A 102 -7.29 1.95 -29.30
CA LEU A 102 -8.57 1.66 -29.97
C LEU A 102 -9.53 2.84 -29.96
N LEU A 103 -9.62 3.61 -28.87
CA LEU A 103 -10.64 4.65 -28.67
C LEU A 103 -10.15 6.03 -29.12
N PRO A 104 -10.84 6.72 -30.06
CA PRO A 104 -10.42 8.02 -30.59
C PRO A 104 -10.13 9.08 -29.50
N MET A 105 -10.95 9.12 -28.44
CA MET A 105 -10.79 10.07 -27.33
C MET A 105 -9.52 9.83 -26.48
N LEU A 106 -8.89 8.65 -26.59
CA LEU A 106 -7.69 8.29 -25.86
C LEU A 106 -6.42 8.24 -26.73
N ARG A 107 -6.55 8.26 -28.06
CA ARG A 107 -5.42 8.19 -29.00
C ARG A 107 -4.43 9.34 -28.87
N GLY A 108 -4.89 10.52 -28.44
CA GLY A 108 -4.06 11.70 -28.21
C GLY A 108 -3.11 11.58 -27.01
N PHE A 109 -3.30 10.60 -26.12
CA PHE A 109 -2.37 10.36 -25.02
C PHE A 109 -1.16 9.55 -25.49
N PRO A 110 0.07 9.96 -25.12
CA PRO A 110 1.28 9.26 -25.53
C PRO A 110 1.34 7.85 -24.91
N ARG A 111 1.89 6.90 -25.68
CA ARG A 111 2.21 5.53 -25.23
C ARG A 111 3.55 5.51 -24.47
N ASN A 112 3.64 6.28 -23.40
CA ASN A 112 4.86 6.42 -22.59
C ASN A 112 4.74 5.78 -21.20
N GLY A 113 3.64 5.05 -20.98
CA GLY A 113 3.36 4.33 -19.73
C GLY A 113 2.98 5.15 -18.51
N PHE A 114 3.13 6.48 -18.56
CA PHE A 114 2.78 7.42 -17.48
C PHE A 114 1.71 8.44 -17.88
N SER A 115 1.19 8.38 -19.11
CA SER A 115 0.09 9.24 -19.52
C SER A 115 -1.18 8.95 -18.72
N LEU A 116 -2.12 9.91 -18.75
CA LEU A 116 -3.31 9.91 -17.91
C LEU A 116 -4.12 8.60 -17.94
N PRO A 117 -4.33 7.90 -19.08
CA PRO A 117 -5.03 6.62 -19.08
C PRO A 117 -4.38 5.55 -18.20
N TYR A 118 -3.05 5.48 -18.18
CA TYR A 118 -2.30 4.54 -17.32
C TYR A 118 -2.43 4.91 -15.84
N ALA A 119 -2.34 6.20 -15.51
CA ALA A 119 -2.53 6.68 -14.14
C ALA A 119 -3.92 6.32 -13.61
N ILE A 120 -4.96 6.50 -14.43
CA ILE A 120 -6.34 6.13 -14.09
C ILE A 120 -6.48 4.62 -13.88
N ALA A 121 -5.86 3.80 -14.73
CA ALA A 121 -5.91 2.35 -14.57
C ALA A 121 -5.29 1.88 -13.25
N ILE A 122 -4.16 2.44 -12.86
CA ILE A 122 -3.50 2.13 -11.58
C ILE A 122 -4.39 2.58 -10.41
N LEU A 123 -4.88 3.83 -10.43
CA LEU A 123 -5.73 4.35 -9.36
C LEU A 123 -7.04 3.59 -9.23
N ALA A 124 -7.70 3.25 -10.34
CA ALA A 124 -8.91 2.43 -10.34
C ALA A 124 -8.63 1.02 -9.78
N SER A 125 -7.44 0.47 -10.03
CA SER A 125 -7.01 -0.81 -9.46
C SER A 125 -6.85 -0.75 -7.95
N SER A 126 -6.21 0.29 -7.43
CA SER A 126 -6.09 0.51 -5.98
C SER A 126 -7.44 0.83 -5.34
N ALA A 127 -8.32 1.56 -6.01
CA ALA A 127 -9.69 1.76 -5.56
C ALA A 127 -10.46 0.44 -5.46
N MET A 128 -10.34 -0.44 -6.46
CA MET A 128 -10.92 -1.78 -6.45
C MET A 128 -10.32 -2.68 -5.36
N ALA A 129 -9.02 -2.54 -5.06
CA ALA A 129 -8.39 -3.21 -3.93
C ALA A 129 -9.01 -2.74 -2.59
N GLY A 130 -9.22 -1.43 -2.43
CA GLY A 130 -9.97 -0.87 -1.31
C GLY A 130 -11.39 -1.45 -1.18
N LEU A 131 -12.14 -1.54 -2.28
CA LEU A 131 -13.46 -2.19 -2.29
C LEU A 131 -13.37 -3.66 -1.87
N ALA A 132 -12.38 -4.40 -2.36
CA ALA A 132 -12.17 -5.80 -1.99
C ALA A 132 -12.00 -5.96 -0.47
N VAL A 133 -11.22 -5.08 0.19
CA VAL A 133 -11.08 -5.07 1.65
C VAL A 133 -12.45 -4.90 2.34
N LEU A 134 -13.26 -3.94 1.89
CA LEU A 134 -14.59 -3.69 2.48
C LEU A 134 -15.53 -4.90 2.33
N LEU A 135 -15.61 -5.47 1.12
CA LEU A 135 -16.52 -6.59 0.84
C LEU A 135 -16.08 -7.88 1.55
N LEU A 136 -14.77 -8.16 1.56
CA LEU A 136 -14.21 -9.32 2.26
C LEU A 136 -14.31 -9.15 3.79
N GLY A 137 -14.10 -7.94 4.30
CA GLY A 137 -14.25 -7.60 5.71
C GLY A 137 -15.68 -7.73 6.20
N VAL A 138 -16.66 -7.19 5.49
CA VAL A 138 -18.08 -7.41 5.84
C VAL A 138 -18.43 -8.88 5.80
N ARG A 139 -17.95 -9.62 4.80
CA ARG A 139 -18.17 -11.07 4.74
C ARG A 139 -17.63 -11.79 5.98
N ALA A 140 -16.45 -11.40 6.47
CA ALA A 140 -15.84 -11.96 7.67
C ALA A 140 -16.53 -11.51 8.97
N ALA A 141 -17.01 -10.26 9.02
CA ALA A 141 -17.58 -9.65 10.23
C ALA A 141 -19.08 -9.95 10.44
N VAL A 142 -19.86 -10.19 9.37
CA VAL A 142 -21.31 -10.45 9.47
C VAL A 142 -21.66 -11.63 10.39
N PRO A 143 -20.95 -12.78 10.36
CA PRO A 143 -21.22 -13.89 11.28
C PRO A 143 -21.01 -13.54 12.76
N ILE A 144 -20.19 -12.52 13.05
CA ILE A 144 -19.78 -12.13 14.40
C ILE A 144 -20.71 -11.03 14.94
N ALA A 145 -20.87 -9.97 14.14
CA ALA A 145 -21.48 -8.72 14.59
C ALA A 145 -22.86 -8.44 13.96
N GLY A 146 -23.32 -9.33 13.08
CA GLY A 146 -24.52 -9.11 12.27
C GLY A 146 -24.31 -8.06 11.17
N ARG A 147 -25.34 -7.87 10.35
CA ARG A 147 -25.28 -7.04 9.12
C ARG A 147 -25.04 -5.57 9.41
N PHE A 148 -25.74 -5.02 10.40
CA PHE A 148 -25.69 -3.59 10.70
C PHE A 148 -24.29 -3.17 11.16
N ALA A 149 -23.77 -3.77 12.24
CA ALA A 149 -22.47 -3.41 12.78
C ALA A 149 -21.33 -3.72 11.81
N ALA A 150 -21.39 -4.83 11.06
CA ALA A 150 -20.40 -5.12 10.02
C ALA A 150 -20.38 -4.08 8.90
N THR A 151 -21.55 -3.67 8.39
CA THR A 151 -21.65 -2.65 7.33
C THR A 151 -21.16 -1.30 7.84
N LEU A 152 -21.58 -0.93 9.05
CA LEU A 152 -21.20 0.33 9.68
C LEU A 152 -19.69 0.38 9.99
N ALA A 153 -19.11 -0.73 10.46
CA ALA A 153 -17.67 -0.86 10.65
C ALA A 153 -16.90 -0.71 9.33
N ALA A 154 -17.38 -1.30 8.24
CA ALA A 154 -16.75 -1.15 6.93
C ALA A 154 -16.81 0.30 6.41
N ILE A 155 -17.94 0.98 6.57
CA ILE A 155 -18.05 2.42 6.27
C ILE A 155 -17.09 3.23 7.15
N GLY A 156 -17.02 2.90 8.45
CA GLY A 156 -16.10 3.54 9.39
C GLY A 156 -14.63 3.31 9.07
N ILE A 157 -14.24 2.12 8.62
CA ILE A 157 -12.87 1.85 8.17
C ILE A 157 -12.57 2.54 6.85
N TRP A 158 -13.55 2.63 5.94
CA TRP A 158 -13.36 3.40 4.70
C TRP A 158 -13.04 4.86 5.04
N PHE A 159 -13.92 5.59 5.73
CA PHE A 159 -13.71 7.03 5.97
C PHE A 159 -12.82 7.37 7.18
N GLY A 160 -12.65 6.46 8.12
CA GLY A 160 -11.95 6.65 9.39
C GLY A 160 -10.61 5.92 9.50
N SER A 161 -10.01 5.54 8.36
CA SER A 161 -8.68 4.94 8.31
C SER A 161 -7.89 5.42 7.09
N PRO A 162 -6.58 5.09 6.98
CA PRO A 162 -5.79 5.48 5.82
C PRO A 162 -6.20 4.77 4.52
N LEU A 163 -7.04 3.72 4.59
CA LEU A 163 -7.46 2.94 3.42
C LEU A 163 -8.01 3.82 2.30
N PHE A 164 -8.84 4.80 2.64
CA PHE A 164 -9.43 5.71 1.65
C PHE A 164 -8.39 6.59 0.95
N TRP A 165 -7.45 7.15 1.72
CA TRP A 165 -6.36 7.97 1.18
C TRP A 165 -5.53 7.20 0.16
N TYR A 166 -5.11 6.00 0.51
CA TYR A 166 -4.30 5.14 -0.36
C TYR A 166 -5.09 4.37 -1.41
N SER A 167 -6.42 4.45 -1.40
CA SER A 167 -7.23 3.92 -2.49
C SER A 167 -7.48 4.96 -3.57
N LEU A 168 -7.56 6.26 -3.21
CA LEU A 168 -8.10 7.30 -4.08
C LEU A 168 -7.14 8.47 -4.38
N ARG A 169 -6.33 8.92 -3.42
CA ARG A 169 -5.39 10.04 -3.62
C ARG A 169 -3.98 9.53 -3.91
N HIS A 170 -3.45 8.72 -3.00
CA HIS A 170 -2.14 8.10 -3.15
C HIS A 170 -2.29 6.63 -3.61
N GLY A 171 -3.21 6.39 -4.54
CA GLY A 171 -3.50 5.05 -5.04
C GLY A 171 -2.41 4.44 -5.92
N THR A 172 -1.40 5.22 -6.30
CA THR A 172 -0.19 4.70 -6.94
C THR A 172 0.77 4.07 -5.93
N MET A 173 0.54 4.20 -4.61
CA MET A 173 1.30 3.47 -3.59
C MET A 173 0.76 2.05 -3.39
N GLY A 174 1.59 1.13 -2.91
CA GLY A 174 1.22 -0.29 -2.71
C GLY A 174 0.22 -0.57 -1.58
N HIS A 175 -0.21 0.42 -0.79
CA HIS A 175 -0.93 0.21 0.47
C HIS A 175 -2.34 -0.39 0.31
N ALA A 176 -3.14 0.08 -0.64
CA ALA A 176 -4.48 -0.49 -0.86
C ALA A 176 -4.40 -1.94 -1.37
N VAL A 177 -3.41 -2.24 -2.23
CA VAL A 177 -3.14 -3.60 -2.70
C VAL A 177 -2.68 -4.49 -1.55
N SER A 178 -1.83 -3.98 -0.66
CA SER A 178 -1.37 -4.69 0.55
C SER A 178 -2.55 -5.09 1.44
N ALA A 179 -3.42 -4.13 1.76
CA ALA A 179 -4.62 -4.38 2.55
C ALA A 179 -5.52 -5.45 1.91
N ALA A 180 -5.71 -5.39 0.58
CA ALA A 180 -6.53 -6.36 -0.15
C ALA A 180 -5.92 -7.77 -0.17
N ALA A 181 -4.61 -7.88 -0.40
CA ALA A 181 -3.91 -9.16 -0.38
C ALA A 181 -4.02 -9.84 1.00
N CYS A 182 -3.82 -9.07 2.08
CA CYS A 182 -4.00 -9.54 3.45
C CYS A 182 -5.46 -9.90 3.77
N ALA A 183 -6.44 -9.17 3.24
CA ALA A 183 -7.86 -9.52 3.37
C ALA A 183 -8.20 -10.85 2.69
N VAL A 184 -7.61 -11.13 1.52
CA VAL A 184 -7.75 -12.42 0.81
C VAL A 184 -7.18 -13.56 1.66
N VAL A 185 -6.00 -13.38 2.28
CA VAL A 185 -5.42 -14.37 3.20
C VAL A 185 -6.39 -14.71 4.33
N VAL A 186 -6.97 -13.71 4.99
CA VAL A 186 -7.92 -13.91 6.10
C VAL A 186 -9.17 -14.67 5.65
N VAL A 187 -9.77 -14.31 4.50
CA VAL A 187 -10.98 -14.98 4.02
C VAL A 187 -10.71 -16.43 3.58
N ILE A 188 -9.55 -16.71 2.98
CA ILE A 188 -9.14 -18.09 2.67
C ILE A 188 -8.94 -18.87 3.97
N ALA A 189 -8.27 -18.29 4.97
CA ALA A 189 -8.08 -18.89 6.28
C ALA A 189 -9.41 -19.26 6.96
N LEU A 190 -10.41 -18.37 6.91
CA LEU A 190 -11.76 -18.64 7.42
C LEU A 190 -12.45 -19.78 6.66
N SER A 191 -12.18 -19.95 5.36
CA SER A 191 -12.75 -21.05 4.56
C SER A 191 -12.15 -22.41 4.91
N LEU A 192 -10.89 -22.44 5.37
CA LEU A 192 -10.18 -23.65 5.80
C LEU A 192 -10.76 -24.23 7.09
N ARG A 193 -11.40 -23.41 7.95
CA ARG A 193 -12.07 -23.89 9.17
C ARG A 193 -13.19 -24.89 8.90
N ARG A 194 -13.89 -24.71 7.78
CA ARG A 194 -15.03 -25.57 7.41
C ARG A 194 -14.55 -26.88 6.82
N GLU A 195 -13.49 -26.82 6.01
CA GLU A 195 -12.99 -27.96 5.27
C GLU A 195 -11.59 -27.63 4.74
N VAL A 196 -10.64 -28.50 5.06
CA VAL A 196 -9.24 -28.40 4.65
C VAL A 196 -9.02 -29.24 3.40
N THR A 197 -8.85 -28.58 2.25
CA THR A 197 -8.56 -29.23 0.96
C THR A 197 -7.22 -28.76 0.41
N SER A 198 -6.55 -29.59 -0.38
CA SER A 198 -5.28 -29.22 -1.04
C SER A 198 -5.42 -27.94 -1.86
N ARG A 199 -6.57 -27.75 -2.51
CA ARG A 199 -6.90 -26.54 -3.27
C ARG A 199 -6.92 -25.28 -2.40
N LYS A 200 -7.52 -25.34 -1.20
CA LYS A 200 -7.57 -24.20 -0.27
C LYS A 200 -6.22 -23.95 0.40
N ILE A 201 -5.45 -25.00 0.68
CA ILE A 201 -4.08 -24.88 1.20
C ILE A 201 -3.18 -24.20 0.16
N LEU A 202 -3.24 -24.63 -1.11
CA LEU A 202 -2.52 -23.99 -2.21
C LEU A 202 -2.94 -22.52 -2.35
N ALA A 203 -4.25 -22.23 -2.30
CA ALA A 203 -4.75 -20.86 -2.36
C ALA A 203 -4.26 -20.00 -1.18
N ALA A 204 -4.16 -20.56 0.03
CA ALA A 204 -3.62 -19.87 1.20
C ALA A 204 -2.13 -19.55 1.02
N GLY A 205 -1.36 -20.52 0.52
CA GLY A 205 0.05 -20.33 0.14
C GLY A 205 0.20 -19.21 -0.89
N LEU A 206 -0.51 -19.31 -2.02
CA LEU A 206 -0.51 -18.30 -3.09
C LEU A 206 -0.85 -16.90 -2.56
N ALA A 207 -1.88 -16.77 -1.74
CA ALA A 207 -2.27 -15.49 -1.17
C ALA A 207 -1.21 -14.92 -0.20
N CYS A 208 -0.58 -15.77 0.63
CA CYS A 208 0.48 -15.32 1.53
C CYS A 208 1.75 -14.93 0.75
N GLY A 209 2.13 -15.70 -0.27
CA GLY A 209 3.26 -15.39 -1.14
C GLY A 209 3.04 -14.11 -1.93
N PHE A 210 1.84 -13.90 -2.46
CA PHE A 210 1.51 -12.67 -3.16
C PHE A 210 1.43 -11.46 -2.20
N ALA A 211 0.88 -11.62 -0.99
CA ALA A 211 0.91 -10.57 0.02
C ALA A 211 2.36 -10.17 0.35
N PHE A 212 3.26 -11.14 0.46
CA PHE A 212 4.69 -10.94 0.62
C PHE A 212 5.32 -10.22 -0.60
N ALA A 213 5.00 -10.61 -1.83
CA ALA A 213 5.48 -9.91 -3.04
C ALA A 213 4.95 -8.45 -3.11
N VAL A 214 3.77 -8.19 -2.56
CA VAL A 214 3.22 -6.84 -2.45
C VAL A 214 4.00 -6.02 -1.44
N ARG A 215 4.31 -6.57 -0.26
CA ARG A 215 5.19 -5.98 0.74
C ARG A 215 5.83 -7.08 1.58
N PRO A 216 7.16 -7.19 1.70
CA PRO A 216 7.81 -8.26 2.47
C PRO A 216 7.39 -8.29 3.94
N GLN A 217 7.05 -7.13 4.51
CA GLN A 217 6.44 -6.98 5.85
C GLN A 217 5.17 -7.84 6.04
N ASN A 218 4.45 -8.18 4.97
CA ASN A 218 3.26 -9.04 5.03
C ASN A 218 3.57 -10.52 5.26
N LEU A 219 4.85 -10.93 5.30
CA LEU A 219 5.23 -12.31 5.64
C LEU A 219 4.61 -12.78 6.96
N THR A 220 4.35 -11.87 7.90
CA THR A 220 3.68 -12.18 9.17
C THR A 220 2.28 -12.80 8.98
N PHE A 221 1.62 -12.57 7.84
CA PHE A 221 0.30 -13.11 7.54
C PHE A 221 0.31 -14.61 7.23
N VAL A 222 1.47 -15.24 7.01
CA VAL A 222 1.60 -16.71 6.91
C VAL A 222 1.06 -17.41 8.18
N LEU A 223 1.12 -16.72 9.33
CA LEU A 223 0.58 -17.24 10.59
C LEU A 223 -0.96 -17.25 10.63
N VAL A 224 -1.64 -16.42 9.84
CA VAL A 224 -3.10 -16.27 9.90
C VAL A 224 -3.81 -17.58 9.57
N PRO A 225 -3.54 -18.27 8.42
CA PRO A 225 -4.11 -19.59 8.16
C PRO A 225 -3.83 -20.60 9.28
N MET A 226 -2.62 -20.59 9.85
CA MET A 226 -2.22 -21.51 10.92
C MET A 226 -3.01 -21.29 12.21
N ILE A 227 -3.22 -20.04 12.61
CA ILE A 227 -3.97 -19.69 13.83
C ILE A 227 -5.46 -19.90 13.62
N VAL A 228 -6.01 -19.42 12.49
CA VAL A 228 -7.45 -19.42 12.21
C VAL A 228 -7.97 -20.84 11.96
N ALA A 229 -7.29 -21.64 11.14
CA ALA A 229 -7.71 -23.00 10.79
C ALA A 229 -7.15 -24.09 11.73
N GLY A 230 -6.10 -23.76 12.50
CA GLY A 230 -5.33 -24.70 13.31
C GLY A 230 -4.08 -25.20 12.55
N SER A 231 -2.97 -25.37 13.27
CA SER A 231 -1.66 -25.67 12.67
C SER A 231 -1.56 -27.10 12.11
N LEU A 232 -2.11 -28.09 12.82
CA LEU A 232 -1.89 -29.51 12.51
C LEU A 232 -2.34 -29.93 11.09
N PRO A 233 -3.53 -29.55 10.57
CA PRO A 233 -3.94 -29.90 9.21
C PRO A 233 -3.07 -29.24 8.13
N LEU A 234 -2.58 -28.02 8.39
CA LEU A 234 -1.71 -27.28 7.47
C LEU A 234 -0.29 -27.86 7.46
N LEU A 235 0.24 -28.20 8.64
CA LEU A 235 1.58 -28.79 8.78
C LEU A 235 1.71 -30.14 8.05
N ARG A 236 0.66 -30.97 8.06
CA ARG A 236 0.63 -32.26 7.33
C ARG A 236 0.77 -32.11 5.80
N ARG A 237 0.42 -30.94 5.24
CA ARG A 237 0.49 -30.64 3.81
C ARG A 237 1.22 -29.32 3.58
N SER A 238 2.20 -29.03 4.44
CA SER A 238 2.96 -27.78 4.43
C SER A 238 3.64 -27.54 3.08
N TRP A 239 4.08 -28.60 2.41
CA TRP A 239 4.66 -28.53 1.07
C TRP A 239 3.71 -27.91 0.03
N ILE A 240 2.40 -28.13 0.12
CA ILE A 240 1.42 -27.51 -0.80
C ILE A 240 1.32 -26.01 -0.52
N ALA A 241 1.28 -25.64 0.76
CA ALA A 241 1.28 -24.23 1.16
C ALA A 241 2.59 -23.54 0.74
N ALA A 242 3.73 -24.24 0.87
CA ALA A 242 5.04 -23.75 0.46
C ALA A 242 5.14 -23.55 -1.05
N ILE A 243 4.68 -24.52 -1.86
CA ILE A 243 4.59 -24.36 -3.33
C ILE A 243 3.72 -23.15 -3.67
N GLY A 244 2.54 -23.04 -3.06
CA GLY A 244 1.67 -21.89 -3.24
C GLY A 244 2.37 -20.58 -2.88
N PHE A 245 3.06 -20.55 -1.74
CA PHE A 245 3.80 -19.36 -1.29
C PHE A 245 4.91 -18.98 -2.28
N VAL A 246 5.74 -19.92 -2.71
CA VAL A 246 6.80 -19.64 -3.69
C VAL A 246 6.19 -19.08 -4.97
N VAL A 247 5.14 -19.72 -5.53
CA VAL A 247 4.45 -19.23 -6.72
C VAL A 247 3.86 -17.83 -6.52
N GLY A 248 3.28 -17.56 -5.35
CA GLY A 248 2.79 -16.26 -4.93
C GLY A 248 3.88 -15.18 -4.90
N ALA A 249 5.04 -15.55 -4.38
CA ALA A 249 6.20 -14.69 -4.18
C ALA A 249 7.05 -14.51 -5.46
N LEU A 250 6.87 -15.35 -6.48
CA LEU A 250 7.71 -15.40 -7.67
C LEU A 250 8.00 -14.05 -8.31
N PRO A 251 7.02 -13.13 -8.53
CA PRO A 251 7.33 -11.87 -9.20
C PRO A 251 8.40 -11.06 -8.47
N GLU A 252 8.29 -10.99 -7.14
CA GLU A 252 9.24 -10.25 -6.31
C GLU A 252 10.59 -10.96 -6.21
N LEU A 253 10.59 -12.30 -6.10
CA LEU A 253 11.84 -13.07 -6.06
C LEU A 253 12.63 -12.93 -7.37
N VAL A 254 11.92 -12.88 -8.52
CA VAL A 254 12.53 -12.67 -9.84
C VAL A 254 13.09 -11.26 -9.96
N VAL A 255 12.29 -10.23 -9.66
CA VAL A 255 12.76 -8.83 -9.73
C VAL A 255 13.96 -8.62 -8.81
N SER A 256 13.90 -9.12 -7.57
CA SER A 256 15.03 -9.05 -6.64
C SER A 256 16.28 -9.74 -7.19
N GLN A 257 16.13 -10.90 -7.84
CA GLN A 257 17.24 -11.60 -8.49
C GLN A 257 17.83 -10.79 -9.65
N VAL A 258 17.00 -10.14 -10.47
CA VAL A 258 17.46 -9.34 -11.62
C VAL A 258 18.18 -8.09 -11.13
N LEU A 259 17.54 -7.27 -10.30
CA LEU A 259 18.07 -5.98 -9.85
C LEU A 259 19.29 -6.16 -8.95
N TYR A 260 19.27 -7.12 -8.03
CA TYR A 260 20.27 -7.21 -6.96
C TYR A 260 21.15 -8.47 -7.02
N GLY A 261 20.85 -9.43 -7.89
CA GLY A 261 21.60 -10.69 -8.02
C GLY A 261 21.28 -11.71 -6.94
N ARG A 262 20.35 -11.40 -6.02
CA ARG A 262 19.93 -12.26 -4.91
C ARG A 262 18.42 -12.17 -4.72
N PRO A 263 17.70 -13.30 -4.57
CA PRO A 263 16.24 -13.29 -4.57
C PRO A 263 15.64 -12.75 -3.27
N LEU A 264 16.44 -12.62 -2.22
CA LEU A 264 16.05 -12.07 -0.91
C LEU A 264 16.76 -10.75 -0.59
N ALA A 265 17.20 -10.01 -1.62
CA ALA A 265 17.91 -8.74 -1.42
C ALA A 265 17.08 -7.70 -0.63
N PHE A 266 15.74 -7.73 -0.76
CA PHE A 266 14.84 -6.92 0.07
C PHE A 266 14.96 -7.23 1.59
N ALA A 267 15.47 -8.41 1.98
CA ALA A 267 15.62 -8.84 3.37
C ALA A 267 17.00 -8.53 3.95
N SER A 268 17.99 -8.25 3.10
CA SER A 268 19.33 -7.85 3.51
C SER A 268 19.62 -6.47 2.94
N SER A 269 19.57 -5.45 3.79
CA SER A 269 19.99 -4.06 3.57
C SER A 269 21.47 -3.86 3.18
N GLY A 270 22.13 -4.89 2.64
CA GLY A 270 23.55 -4.89 2.33
C GLY A 270 23.82 -4.43 0.90
N GLY A 271 24.03 -3.13 0.73
CA GLY A 271 24.80 -2.57 -0.40
C GLY A 271 24.28 -1.27 -0.99
N ALA A 272 23.00 -0.94 -0.81
CA ALA A 272 22.37 0.20 -1.49
C ALA A 272 21.29 0.93 -0.66
N ASN A 273 21.04 0.48 0.59
CA ASN A 273 19.90 0.85 1.40
C ASN A 273 20.34 0.97 2.87
N ASP A 274 20.63 2.17 3.36
CA ASP A 274 21.05 2.46 4.75
C ASP A 274 19.89 2.38 5.77
N TRP A 275 19.00 1.41 5.60
CA TRP A 275 17.89 1.21 6.54
C TRP A 275 18.41 0.54 7.81
N HIS A 276 18.61 1.35 8.84
CA HIS A 276 19.15 0.92 10.13
C HIS A 276 18.04 0.36 11.04
N SER A 277 17.62 -0.87 10.75
CA SER A 277 16.71 -1.60 11.64
C SER A 277 17.32 -1.73 13.04
N PHE A 278 16.49 -1.54 14.07
CA PHE A 278 16.83 -1.61 15.49
C PHE A 278 17.79 -0.53 16.01
N GLU A 279 18.16 0.46 15.21
CA GLU A 279 18.96 1.59 15.70
C GLU A 279 18.23 2.35 16.80
N ARG A 280 16.91 2.53 16.65
CA ARG A 280 16.01 3.13 17.64
C ARG A 280 14.69 2.40 17.68
N ILE A 281 14.29 1.96 18.87
CA ILE A 281 12.99 1.31 19.10
C ILE A 281 12.04 2.32 19.72
N ARG A 282 10.98 2.69 18.99
CA ARG A 282 9.98 3.69 19.39
C ARG A 282 8.58 3.06 19.41
N PRO A 283 8.20 2.33 20.47
CA PRO A 283 6.94 1.58 20.48
C PRO A 283 5.72 2.51 20.47
N PHE A 284 5.76 3.62 21.21
CA PHE A 284 4.57 4.46 21.38
C PHE A 284 4.34 5.45 20.24
N LEU A 285 5.39 6.02 19.63
CA LEU A 285 5.23 7.09 18.64
C LEU A 285 4.40 6.67 17.40
N PRO A 286 4.56 5.48 16.80
CA PRO A 286 3.69 5.00 15.73
C PRO A 286 2.21 4.94 16.10
N LEU A 287 1.88 4.85 17.39
CA LEU A 287 0.50 4.75 17.87
C LEU A 287 -0.07 6.13 18.25
N VAL A 288 0.67 6.95 19.01
CA VAL A 288 0.11 8.14 19.68
C VAL A 288 0.64 9.48 19.18
N SER A 289 1.68 9.51 18.35
CA SER A 289 2.27 10.78 17.92
C SER A 289 1.31 11.60 17.05
N TRP A 290 1.37 12.93 17.14
CA TRP A 290 0.70 13.80 16.15
C TRP A 290 1.36 13.75 14.78
N TYR A 291 2.60 13.24 14.71
CA TYR A 291 3.29 12.95 13.47
C TYR A 291 2.85 11.56 12.94
N HIS A 292 1.66 11.54 12.36
CA HIS A 292 1.03 10.36 11.72
C HIS A 292 0.74 9.16 12.63
N GLY A 293 0.67 9.34 13.95
CA GLY A 293 0.30 8.27 14.87
C GLY A 293 -1.07 7.66 14.56
N MET A 294 -1.19 6.35 14.74
CA MET A 294 -2.39 5.61 14.38
C MET A 294 -3.65 6.12 15.10
N TRP A 295 -3.60 6.32 16.41
CA TRP A 295 -4.78 6.68 17.21
C TRP A 295 -5.14 8.16 17.13
N THR A 296 -4.15 9.03 16.98
CA THR A 296 -4.36 10.47 16.80
C THR A 296 -4.96 10.78 15.43
N TRP A 297 -4.54 10.09 14.36
CA TRP A 297 -5.09 10.33 13.02
C TRP A 297 -6.34 9.51 12.75
N THR A 298 -6.45 8.31 13.32
CA THR A 298 -7.50 7.33 12.99
C THR A 298 -8.05 6.65 14.25
N PRO A 299 -8.80 7.38 15.10
CA PRO A 299 -9.24 6.89 16.42
C PRO A 299 -10.11 5.63 16.36
N LEU A 300 -10.82 5.39 15.25
CA LEU A 300 -11.57 4.14 15.05
C LEU A 300 -10.67 2.91 15.06
N LEU A 301 -9.39 3.02 14.68
CA LEU A 301 -8.45 1.90 14.73
C LEU A 301 -8.11 1.53 16.19
N ALA A 302 -8.10 2.49 17.12
CA ALA A 302 -7.97 2.19 18.55
C ALA A 302 -9.16 1.37 19.07
N LEU A 303 -10.39 1.78 18.71
CA LEU A 303 -11.61 1.05 19.05
C LEU A 303 -11.65 -0.34 18.39
N SER A 304 -11.05 -0.46 17.21
CA SER A 304 -10.93 -1.74 16.52
C SER A 304 -10.08 -2.74 17.31
N LEU A 305 -8.98 -2.29 17.93
CA LEU A 305 -8.14 -3.14 18.79
C LEU A 305 -8.90 -3.60 20.04
N ILE A 306 -9.66 -2.69 20.69
CA ILE A 306 -10.55 -3.06 21.80
C ILE A 306 -11.55 -4.13 21.33
N GLY A 307 -12.13 -3.94 20.15
CA GLY A 307 -13.04 -4.91 19.54
C GLY A 307 -12.40 -6.28 19.27
N LEU A 308 -11.13 -6.34 18.87
CA LEU A 308 -10.39 -7.61 18.74
C LEU A 308 -10.21 -8.31 20.09
N LEU A 309 -9.99 -7.58 21.17
CA LEU A 309 -9.95 -8.17 22.53
C LEU A 309 -11.33 -8.71 22.94
N LEU A 310 -12.40 -7.97 22.64
CA LEU A 310 -13.78 -8.39 22.91
C LEU A 310 -14.20 -9.60 22.07
N LEU A 311 -13.67 -9.72 20.86
CA LEU A 311 -13.88 -10.85 19.95
C LEU A 311 -13.37 -12.17 20.53
N TRP A 312 -12.41 -12.14 21.47
CA TRP A 312 -11.85 -13.34 22.07
C TRP A 312 -12.92 -14.28 22.66
N ARG A 313 -14.02 -13.72 23.18
CA ARG A 313 -15.12 -14.48 23.77
C ARG A 313 -15.99 -15.18 22.72
N ASP A 314 -16.06 -14.62 21.50
CA ASP A 314 -16.92 -15.10 20.42
C ASP A 314 -16.14 -15.98 19.42
N ASP A 315 -14.88 -15.62 19.13
CA ASP A 315 -13.99 -16.31 18.20
C ASP A 315 -12.50 -16.10 18.57
N GLY A 316 -12.03 -16.85 19.57
CA GLY A 316 -10.67 -16.74 20.09
C GLY A 316 -9.56 -16.96 19.06
N ARG A 317 -9.78 -17.81 18.04
CA ARG A 317 -8.78 -18.03 16.97
C ARG A 317 -8.67 -16.83 16.02
N LEU A 318 -9.79 -16.20 15.67
CA LEU A 318 -9.78 -15.02 14.81
C LEU A 318 -9.23 -13.81 15.55
N ALA A 319 -9.61 -13.65 16.82
CA ALA A 319 -9.04 -12.65 17.72
C ALA A 319 -7.52 -12.84 17.85
N ALA A 320 -7.04 -14.05 18.14
CA ALA A 320 -5.61 -14.37 18.23
C ALA A 320 -4.87 -14.03 16.94
N ALA A 321 -5.43 -14.40 15.77
CA ALA A 321 -4.80 -14.07 14.48
C ALA A 321 -4.66 -12.56 14.30
N GLY A 322 -5.71 -11.78 14.56
CA GLY A 322 -5.67 -10.32 14.45
C GLY A 322 -4.70 -9.69 15.43
N ILE A 323 -4.75 -10.08 16.70
CA ILE A 323 -3.88 -9.58 17.77
C ILE A 323 -2.41 -9.89 17.46
N VAL A 324 -2.07 -11.15 17.17
CA VAL A 324 -0.68 -11.55 16.85
C VAL A 324 -0.17 -10.81 15.62
N THR A 325 -0.95 -10.72 14.54
CA THR A 325 -0.50 -9.96 13.36
C THR A 325 -0.31 -8.48 13.67
N PHE A 326 -1.21 -7.86 14.43
CA PHE A 326 -1.06 -6.46 14.83
C PHE A 326 0.23 -6.25 15.63
N PHE A 327 0.52 -7.09 16.63
CA PHE A 327 1.73 -6.98 17.43
C PHE A 327 3.00 -7.19 16.61
N LEU A 328 3.02 -8.15 15.68
CA LEU A 328 4.17 -8.35 14.79
C LEU A 328 4.39 -7.14 13.88
N GLN A 329 3.31 -6.62 13.27
CA GLN A 329 3.35 -5.42 12.44
C GLN A 329 3.79 -4.20 13.25
N TRP A 330 3.28 -4.04 14.47
CA TRP A 330 3.67 -2.96 15.37
C TRP A 330 5.14 -3.07 15.77
N THR A 331 5.63 -4.27 16.06
CA THR A 331 7.05 -4.50 16.40
C THR A 331 7.94 -4.14 15.23
N ILE A 332 7.58 -4.54 13.99
CA ILE A 332 8.31 -4.14 12.79
C ILE A 332 8.32 -2.61 12.68
N ILE A 333 7.17 -1.95 12.73
CA ILE A 333 7.07 -0.49 12.55
C ILE A 333 7.80 0.28 13.66
N ALA A 334 7.76 -0.22 14.89
CA ALA A 334 8.42 0.40 16.04
C ALA A 334 9.94 0.23 16.03
N ALA A 335 10.46 -0.79 15.33
CA ALA A 335 11.87 -1.18 15.40
C ALA A 335 12.64 -1.02 14.08
N PHE A 336 11.99 -1.08 12.91
CA PHE A 336 12.69 -1.14 11.62
C PHE A 336 13.17 0.21 11.09
N ASP A 337 12.73 1.32 11.69
CA ASP A 337 12.95 2.62 11.08
C ASP A 337 12.98 3.77 12.09
N ARG A 338 13.93 4.67 11.86
CA ARG A 338 14.05 5.97 12.51
C ARG A 338 12.85 6.87 12.19
N SER A 339 12.31 6.75 10.96
CA SER A 339 11.12 7.47 10.48
C SER A 339 9.81 6.80 10.88
N PHE A 340 9.56 6.74 12.19
CA PHE A 340 8.35 6.12 12.77
C PHE A 340 7.04 6.68 12.19
N TRP A 341 7.03 7.92 11.69
CA TRP A 341 5.87 8.61 11.09
C TRP A 341 5.57 8.15 9.66
N GLY A 342 6.45 7.36 9.04
CA GLY A 342 6.23 6.77 7.73
C GLY A 342 6.41 7.71 6.54
N MET A 343 7.16 8.80 6.68
CA MET A 343 7.45 9.80 5.61
C MET A 343 6.16 10.50 5.11
N LEU A 344 5.97 10.64 3.79
CA LEU A 344 4.80 11.27 3.13
C LEU A 344 3.51 10.44 3.34
N ALA A 345 3.10 10.31 4.61
CA ALA A 345 2.06 9.43 5.06
C ALA A 345 0.83 10.20 5.53
N PHE A 346 -0.34 9.73 5.13
CA PHE A 346 -1.59 10.03 5.80
C PHE A 346 -1.88 8.99 6.88
N GLY A 347 -1.87 9.41 8.15
CA GLY A 347 -1.94 8.51 9.31
C GLY A 347 -0.85 7.42 9.29
N GLN A 348 -0.99 6.41 10.13
CA GLN A 348 0.02 5.35 10.19
C GLN A 348 -0.19 4.30 9.09
N ARG A 349 0.27 4.62 7.89
CA ARG A 349 0.06 3.83 6.66
C ARG A 349 0.65 2.43 6.69
N ARG A 350 1.68 2.20 7.50
CA ARG A 350 2.35 0.90 7.59
C ARG A 350 1.48 -0.17 8.27
N PHE A 351 0.37 0.19 8.90
CA PHE A 351 -0.64 -0.74 9.45
C PHE A 351 -1.75 -1.13 8.46
N ASP A 352 -1.71 -0.67 7.20
CA ASP A 352 -2.64 -1.04 6.11
C ASP A 352 -2.95 -2.56 6.02
N SER A 353 -1.95 -3.37 6.30
CA SER A 353 -2.01 -4.83 6.19
C SER A 353 -2.98 -5.41 7.23
N CYS A 354 -3.15 -4.73 8.36
CA CYS A 354 -4.10 -5.06 9.42
C CYS A 354 -5.53 -4.54 9.19
N THR A 355 -5.80 -3.80 8.11
CA THR A 355 -7.12 -3.14 7.91
C THR A 355 -8.30 -4.11 7.96
N ILE A 356 -8.13 -5.35 7.48
CA ILE A 356 -9.16 -6.39 7.59
C ILE A 356 -9.49 -6.75 9.04
N PHE A 357 -8.47 -6.85 9.90
CA PHE A 357 -8.66 -7.12 11.33
C PHE A 357 -9.19 -5.90 12.06
N PHE A 358 -8.82 -4.68 11.65
CA PHE A 358 -9.43 -3.48 12.20
C PHE A 358 -10.93 -3.43 11.89
N LEU A 359 -11.35 -3.79 10.67
CA LEU A 359 -12.77 -3.87 10.30
C LEU A 359 -13.52 -4.91 11.15
N ILE A 360 -12.97 -6.12 11.27
CA ILE A 360 -13.57 -7.19 12.09
C ILE A 360 -13.65 -6.75 13.57
N GLY A 361 -12.58 -6.18 14.10
CA GLY A 361 -12.52 -5.66 15.46
C GLY A 361 -13.55 -4.56 15.69
N LEU A 362 -13.59 -3.54 14.82
CA LEU A 362 -14.57 -2.47 14.93
C LEU A 362 -16.00 -3.01 14.91
N ALA A 363 -16.31 -3.98 14.05
CA ALA A 363 -17.63 -4.61 14.04
C ALA A 363 -17.96 -5.31 15.38
N ALA A 364 -17.00 -6.05 15.94
CA ALA A 364 -17.12 -6.71 17.23
C ALA A 364 -17.25 -5.73 18.41
N PHE A 365 -16.69 -4.53 18.30
CA PHE A 365 -16.92 -3.43 19.25
C PHE A 365 -18.32 -2.84 19.09
N LEU A 366 -18.71 -2.45 17.86
CA LEU A 366 -19.95 -1.73 17.58
C LEU A 366 -21.20 -2.56 17.87
N VAL A 367 -21.15 -3.90 17.76
CA VAL A 367 -22.29 -4.76 18.09
C VAL A 367 -22.66 -4.71 19.58
N ARG A 368 -21.75 -4.25 20.45
CA ARG A 368 -21.98 -4.09 21.89
C ARG A 368 -22.63 -2.76 22.25
N LEU A 369 -22.85 -1.87 21.28
CA LEU A 369 -23.46 -0.56 21.47
C LEU A 369 -24.89 -0.54 20.91
N PRO A 370 -25.79 0.31 21.44
CA PRO A 370 -27.04 0.59 20.76
C PRO A 370 -26.76 1.24 19.39
N ARG A 371 -27.60 0.94 18.39
CA ARG A 371 -27.37 1.30 16.99
C ARG A 371 -27.08 2.79 16.76
N TRP A 372 -27.77 3.66 17.49
CA TRP A 372 -27.60 5.11 17.38
C TRP A 372 -26.21 5.54 17.89
N LEU A 373 -25.74 4.98 18.99
CA LEU A 373 -24.42 5.30 19.55
C LEU A 373 -23.30 4.75 18.66
N ALA A 374 -23.48 3.53 18.12
CA ALA A 374 -22.56 2.97 17.14
C ALA A 374 -22.42 3.90 15.91
N ALA A 375 -23.53 4.45 15.42
CA ALA A 375 -23.53 5.39 14.30
C ALA A 375 -22.83 6.71 14.65
N ILE A 376 -23.06 7.27 15.84
CA ILE A 376 -22.37 8.48 16.32
C ILE A 376 -20.86 8.26 16.42
N VAL A 377 -20.43 7.15 17.03
CA VAL A 377 -19.01 6.81 17.18
C VAL A 377 -18.32 6.73 15.81
N VAL A 378 -18.94 6.02 14.86
CA VAL A 378 -18.40 5.90 13.49
C VAL A 378 -18.41 7.24 12.77
N ALA A 379 -19.48 8.02 12.89
CA ALA A 379 -19.58 9.33 12.26
C ALA A 379 -18.52 10.30 12.81
N ALA A 380 -18.34 10.36 14.13
CA ALA A 380 -17.35 11.23 14.77
C ALA A 380 -15.91 10.83 14.41
N GLY A 381 -15.56 9.54 14.50
CA GLY A 381 -14.22 9.07 14.16
C GLY A 381 -13.89 9.19 12.67
N SER A 382 -14.89 8.96 11.80
CA SER A 382 -14.76 9.20 10.36
C SER A 382 -14.63 10.69 10.05
N ALA A 383 -15.44 11.55 10.68
CA ALA A 383 -15.37 13.00 10.49
C ALA A 383 -13.99 13.52 10.89
N TRP A 384 -13.45 13.10 12.03
CA TRP A 384 -12.10 13.48 12.46
C TRP A 384 -11.04 13.13 11.42
N THR A 385 -11.02 11.86 10.95
CA THR A 385 -10.04 11.43 9.94
C THR A 385 -10.23 12.19 8.62
N MET A 386 -11.49 12.42 8.21
CA MET A 386 -11.78 13.15 6.99
C MET A 386 -11.44 14.64 7.07
N LEU A 387 -11.51 15.27 8.25
CA LEU A 387 -11.01 16.62 8.44
C LEU A 387 -9.51 16.70 8.16
N LEU A 388 -8.73 15.74 8.67
CA LEU A 388 -7.30 15.65 8.38
C LEU A 388 -7.04 15.36 6.90
N PHE A 389 -7.87 14.55 6.25
CA PHE A 389 -7.78 14.25 4.81
C PHE A 389 -7.93 15.52 3.95
N PHE A 390 -8.82 16.43 4.33
CA PHE A 390 -8.96 17.72 3.65
C PHE A 390 -7.81 18.68 4.02
N ALA A 391 -7.42 18.73 5.30
CA ALA A 391 -6.28 19.53 5.76
C ALA A 391 -4.98 19.22 5.02
N ALA A 392 -4.72 17.94 4.76
CA ALA A 392 -3.52 17.44 4.09
C ALA A 392 -3.28 18.00 2.68
N ARG A 393 -4.22 18.73 2.07
CA ARG A 393 -3.98 19.46 0.81
C ARG A 393 -3.15 20.72 0.97
N HIS A 394 -3.15 21.29 2.17
CA HIS A 394 -2.51 22.56 2.50
C HIS A 394 -1.24 22.36 3.34
N LEU A 395 -0.78 21.11 3.47
CA LEU A 395 0.30 20.71 4.36
C LEU A 395 1.30 19.85 3.59
N ASP A 396 2.58 20.02 3.89
CA ASP A 396 3.57 19.01 3.57
C ASP A 396 3.52 17.93 4.67
N LEU A 397 3.11 16.73 4.31
CA LEU A 397 3.04 15.60 5.24
C LEU A 397 4.44 15.06 5.57
N ASN A 398 5.48 15.36 4.80
CA ASN A 398 6.84 15.01 5.22
C ASN A 398 7.29 15.82 6.43
N GLU A 399 6.71 16.99 6.71
CA GLU A 399 7.03 17.81 7.88
C GLU A 399 6.14 17.48 9.07
N TYR A 400 6.67 17.70 10.27
CA TYR A 400 5.83 17.67 11.47
C TYR A 400 4.86 18.86 11.47
N ASN A 401 3.57 18.55 11.50
CA ASN A 401 2.51 19.54 11.59
C ASN A 401 1.88 19.48 12.98
N THR A 402 1.94 20.59 13.72
CA THR A 402 1.35 20.67 15.07
C THR A 402 -0.17 20.53 15.02
N PRO A 403 -0.83 20.11 16.11
CA PRO A 403 -2.29 19.99 16.17
C PRO A 403 -3.01 21.28 15.78
N ARG A 404 -2.44 22.43 16.16
CA ARG A 404 -2.95 23.74 15.78
C ARG A 404 -2.90 23.97 14.26
N ARG A 405 -1.75 23.69 13.63
CA ARG A 405 -1.58 23.83 12.17
C ARG A 405 -2.50 22.89 11.40
N LEU A 406 -2.64 21.64 11.87
CA LEU A 406 -3.60 20.67 11.32
C LEU A 406 -5.04 21.19 11.37
N TRP A 407 -5.44 21.77 12.50
CA TRP A 407 -6.77 22.35 12.67
C TRP A 407 -7.00 23.57 11.78
N GLU A 408 -6.04 24.49 11.71
CA GLU A 408 -6.10 25.68 10.85
C GLU A 408 -6.22 25.28 9.37
N ALA A 409 -5.42 24.32 8.90
CA ALA A 409 -5.51 23.79 7.54
C ALA A 409 -6.85 23.10 7.26
N ALA A 410 -7.41 22.36 8.24
CA ALA A 410 -8.74 21.77 8.10
C ALA A 410 -9.82 22.84 7.90
N LEU A 411 -9.78 23.92 8.70
CA LEU A 411 -10.72 25.03 8.57
C LEU A 411 -10.61 25.75 7.22
N VAL A 412 -9.39 25.94 6.71
CA VAL A 412 -9.16 26.50 5.38
C VAL A 412 -9.79 25.62 4.32
N ALA A 413 -9.51 24.31 4.35
CA ALA A 413 -10.02 23.35 3.36
C ALA A 413 -11.55 23.25 3.36
N ILE A 414 -12.20 23.31 4.53
CA ILE A 414 -13.67 23.27 4.63
C ILE A 414 -14.30 24.54 4.04
N ARG A 415 -13.69 25.70 4.25
CA ARG A 415 -14.26 27.01 3.88
C ARG A 415 -14.03 27.36 2.42
N HIS A 416 -12.89 26.98 1.85
CA HIS A 416 -12.42 27.53 0.58
C HIS A 416 -12.22 26.49 -0.52
N ASP A 417 -12.04 25.22 -0.19
CA ASP A 417 -11.75 24.23 -1.23
C ASP A 417 -13.01 23.71 -1.91
N ASN A 418 -12.89 23.51 -3.23
CA ASN A 418 -13.76 22.58 -3.91
C ASN A 418 -13.32 21.15 -3.57
N ASN A 419 -14.11 20.49 -2.72
CA ASN A 419 -13.73 19.20 -2.18
C ASN A 419 -13.90 18.03 -3.16
N PHE A 420 -14.49 18.24 -4.33
CA PHE A 420 -14.65 17.22 -5.38
C PHE A 420 -13.45 17.22 -6.33
N GLN A 421 -12.62 16.18 -6.31
CA GLN A 421 -11.32 16.18 -6.99
C GLN A 421 -11.32 15.47 -8.34
N PHE A 422 -12.17 14.45 -8.54
CA PHE A 422 -12.02 13.50 -9.65
C PHE A 422 -11.92 14.14 -11.03
N LEU A 423 -12.98 14.75 -11.53
CA LEU A 423 -12.94 15.42 -12.84
C LEU A 423 -12.41 16.86 -12.76
N GLN A 424 -12.28 17.42 -11.57
CA GLN A 424 -11.84 18.81 -11.39
C GLN A 424 -10.32 18.95 -11.50
N SER A 425 -9.56 17.94 -11.08
CA SER A 425 -8.11 17.86 -11.26
C SER A 425 -7.70 17.51 -12.71
N VAL A 426 -8.67 17.27 -13.60
CA VAL A 426 -8.44 16.87 -14.98
C VAL A 426 -8.83 18.00 -15.95
N PRO A 427 -8.00 18.29 -16.98
CA PRO A 427 -8.34 19.28 -18.00
C PRO A 427 -9.71 18.98 -18.65
N PRO A 428 -10.55 19.99 -18.94
CA PRO A 428 -11.91 19.79 -19.46
C PRO A 428 -11.99 18.83 -20.66
N GLN A 429 -11.06 18.94 -21.59
CA GLN A 429 -10.95 18.10 -22.79
C GLN A 429 -10.69 16.60 -22.49
N ALA A 430 -10.13 16.27 -21.32
CA ALA A 430 -9.79 14.91 -20.93
C ALA A 430 -10.82 14.26 -19.98
N ARG A 431 -11.85 15.00 -19.54
CA ARG A 431 -12.81 14.51 -18.53
C ARG A 431 -13.61 13.29 -18.98
N VAL A 432 -14.10 13.30 -20.22
CA VAL A 432 -14.85 12.16 -20.79
C VAL A 432 -13.94 10.94 -20.91
N ALA A 433 -12.72 11.13 -21.41
CA ALA A 433 -11.70 10.10 -21.50
C ALA A 433 -11.39 9.46 -20.14
N VAL A 434 -11.18 10.27 -19.11
CA VAL A 434 -10.93 9.81 -17.74
C VAL A 434 -12.11 9.03 -17.19
N PHE A 435 -13.34 9.55 -17.34
CA PHE A 435 -14.54 8.87 -16.86
C PHE A 435 -14.72 7.49 -17.51
N VAL A 436 -14.60 7.42 -18.84
CA VAL A 436 -14.70 6.17 -19.60
C VAL A 436 -13.59 5.19 -19.22
N MET A 437 -12.35 5.67 -19.10
CA MET A 437 -11.21 4.83 -18.73
C MET A 437 -11.37 4.24 -17.32
N THR A 438 -11.88 5.02 -16.36
CA THR A 438 -12.19 4.53 -15.01
C THR A 438 -13.20 3.39 -15.06
N LEU A 439 -14.27 3.50 -15.85
CA LEU A 439 -15.27 2.44 -16.01
C LEU A 439 -14.68 1.18 -16.66
N ILE A 440 -13.86 1.34 -17.70
CA ILE A 440 -13.16 0.22 -18.35
C ILE A 440 -12.27 -0.52 -17.34
N ALA A 441 -11.45 0.21 -16.59
CA ALA A 441 -10.56 -0.37 -15.60
C ALA A 441 -11.35 -1.15 -14.52
N ILE A 442 -12.41 -0.55 -13.96
CA ILE A 442 -13.28 -1.21 -12.98
C ILE A 442 -13.89 -2.50 -13.54
N ALA A 443 -14.41 -2.47 -14.78
CA ALA A 443 -15.03 -3.63 -15.40
C ALA A 443 -14.03 -4.77 -15.62
N VAL A 444 -12.83 -4.47 -16.15
CA VAL A 444 -11.77 -5.45 -16.37
C VAL A 444 -11.33 -6.09 -15.06
N LEU A 445 -11.13 -5.30 -14.01
CA LEU A 445 -10.73 -5.79 -12.69
C LEU A 445 -11.82 -6.65 -12.04
N ALA A 446 -13.09 -6.28 -12.20
CA ALA A 446 -14.21 -7.07 -11.70
C ALA A 446 -14.26 -8.45 -12.39
N LEU A 447 -14.07 -8.50 -13.71
CA LEU A 447 -14.00 -9.75 -14.47
C LEU A 447 -12.80 -10.61 -14.06
N ALA A 448 -11.62 -10.00 -13.92
CA ALA A 448 -10.41 -10.68 -13.45
C ALA A 448 -10.61 -11.27 -12.04
N ALA A 449 -11.21 -10.51 -11.12
CA ALA A 449 -11.51 -10.97 -9.77
C ALA A 449 -12.50 -12.15 -9.76
N ILE A 450 -13.53 -12.14 -10.64
CA ILE A 450 -14.47 -13.27 -10.79
C ILE A 450 -13.74 -14.52 -11.28
N ALA A 451 -12.86 -14.39 -12.28
CA ALA A 451 -12.09 -15.50 -12.84
C ALA A 451 -11.13 -16.11 -11.79
N ILE A 452 -10.36 -15.27 -11.09
CA ILE A 452 -9.42 -15.69 -10.04
C ILE A 452 -10.16 -16.38 -8.88
N ARG A 453 -11.30 -15.84 -8.45
CA ARG A 453 -12.11 -16.43 -7.38
C ARG A 453 -12.61 -17.83 -7.73
N ALA A 454 -12.88 -18.08 -9.01
CA ALA A 454 -13.42 -19.36 -9.46
C ALA A 454 -12.39 -20.49 -9.40
N GLN A 455 -11.10 -20.20 -9.65
CA GLN A 455 -10.03 -21.22 -9.70
C GLN A 455 -8.66 -20.66 -9.28
N PRO A 456 -8.03 -21.17 -8.20
CA PRO A 456 -6.70 -20.70 -7.77
C PRO A 456 -5.60 -21.02 -8.79
N ALA A 457 -5.83 -22.00 -9.67
CA ALA A 457 -4.94 -22.29 -10.80
C ALA A 457 -4.80 -21.10 -11.76
N VAL A 458 -5.86 -20.29 -11.93
CA VAL A 458 -5.81 -19.06 -12.76
C VAL A 458 -4.88 -18.03 -12.13
N ALA A 459 -4.94 -17.86 -10.80
CA ALA A 459 -4.02 -16.96 -10.10
C ALA A 459 -2.57 -17.46 -10.16
N ALA A 460 -2.34 -18.76 -9.98
CA ALA A 460 -1.01 -19.35 -10.12
C ALA A 460 -0.45 -19.16 -11.53
N ALA A 461 -1.24 -19.45 -12.57
CA ALA A 461 -0.83 -19.27 -13.96
C ALA A 461 -0.51 -17.81 -14.26
N TYR A 462 -1.36 -16.88 -13.81
CA TYR A 462 -1.13 -15.44 -13.93
C TYR A 462 0.22 -15.01 -13.34
N LEU A 463 0.51 -15.43 -12.11
CA LEU A 463 1.75 -15.10 -11.41
C LEU A 463 2.98 -15.72 -12.10
N ILE A 464 2.87 -16.97 -12.56
CA ILE A 464 3.95 -17.65 -13.30
C ILE A 464 4.25 -16.94 -14.62
N VAL A 465 3.21 -16.61 -15.40
CA VAL A 465 3.36 -15.93 -16.70
C VAL A 465 4.03 -14.57 -16.54
N ILE A 466 3.62 -13.79 -15.54
CA ILE A 466 4.22 -12.47 -15.28
C ILE A 466 5.65 -12.61 -14.78
N SER A 467 5.92 -13.56 -13.89
CA SER A 467 7.28 -13.81 -13.42
C SER A 467 8.19 -14.24 -14.56
N ALA A 468 7.68 -15.04 -15.51
CA ALA A 468 8.42 -15.41 -16.72
C ALA A 468 8.67 -14.20 -17.64
N LEU A 469 7.70 -13.30 -17.80
CA LEU A 469 7.90 -12.04 -18.52
C LEU A 469 8.98 -11.18 -17.86
N LEU A 470 8.92 -10.99 -16.54
CA LEU A 470 9.92 -10.22 -15.78
C LEU A 470 11.32 -10.84 -15.89
N ALA A 471 11.42 -12.16 -15.79
CA ALA A 471 12.68 -12.87 -15.99
C ALA A 471 13.23 -12.72 -17.41
N TRP A 472 12.35 -12.75 -18.42
CA TRP A 472 12.70 -12.54 -19.82
C TRP A 472 13.18 -11.10 -20.05
N CYS A 473 12.52 -10.08 -19.48
CA CYS A 473 13.01 -8.69 -19.55
C CYS A 473 14.41 -8.60 -18.93
N GLY A 474 14.58 -9.15 -17.73
CA GLY A 474 15.86 -9.16 -17.03
C GLY A 474 17.00 -9.85 -17.80
N SER A 475 16.71 -10.85 -18.63
CA SER A 475 17.72 -11.51 -19.46
C SER A 475 18.20 -10.66 -20.65
N HIS A 476 17.49 -9.58 -21.01
CA HIS A 476 17.85 -8.66 -22.09
C HIS A 476 18.48 -7.35 -21.58
N ASP A 477 18.54 -7.14 -20.26
CA ASP A 477 19.07 -5.91 -19.66
C ASP A 477 20.54 -5.68 -20.02
N ALA A 478 21.34 -6.75 -20.08
CA ALA A 478 22.78 -6.65 -20.34
C ALA A 478 23.10 -6.03 -21.71
N GLU A 479 22.25 -6.22 -22.72
CA GLU A 479 22.43 -5.61 -24.04
C GLU A 479 22.04 -4.12 -24.05
N ARG A 480 21.17 -3.71 -23.13
CA ARG A 480 20.57 -2.37 -23.06
C ARG A 480 21.25 -1.45 -22.06
N ILE A 481 21.93 -2.01 -21.06
CA ILE A 481 22.58 -1.26 -19.99
C ILE A 481 23.64 -0.28 -20.51
N GLU A 482 24.25 -0.60 -21.67
CA GLU A 482 25.26 0.25 -22.30
C GLU A 482 24.74 1.66 -22.59
N ARG A 483 23.45 1.79 -22.92
CA ARG A 483 22.77 3.07 -23.14
C ARG A 483 22.83 4.00 -21.92
N TYR A 484 22.89 3.42 -20.72
CA TYR A 484 22.87 4.15 -19.45
C TYR A 484 24.24 4.29 -18.82
N ARG A 485 25.31 3.73 -19.40
CA ARG A 485 26.68 3.84 -18.88
C ARG A 485 27.10 5.29 -18.58
N PRO A 486 26.83 6.30 -19.42
CA PRO A 486 27.16 7.69 -19.09
C PRO A 486 26.43 8.21 -17.85
N LEU A 487 25.17 7.82 -17.65
CA LEU A 487 24.39 8.19 -16.46
C LEU A 487 24.93 7.49 -15.21
N ILE A 488 25.24 6.19 -15.32
CA ILE A 488 25.84 5.38 -14.26
C ILE A 488 27.19 5.96 -13.82
N GLU A 489 28.01 6.43 -14.76
CA GLU A 489 29.28 7.08 -14.46
C GLU A 489 29.09 8.48 -13.87
N ALA A 490 28.09 9.23 -14.34
CA ALA A 490 27.76 10.55 -13.81
C ALA A 490 27.25 10.49 -12.37
N SER A 491 26.41 9.49 -12.03
CA SER A 491 25.87 9.35 -10.67
C SER A 491 26.96 9.02 -9.64
N ARG A 492 28.02 8.32 -10.04
CA ARG A 492 29.21 8.10 -9.19
C ARG A 492 29.96 9.38 -8.83
N ARG A 493 29.75 10.46 -9.58
CA ARG A 493 30.36 11.78 -9.37
C ARG A 493 29.39 12.79 -8.76
N ALA A 494 28.09 12.50 -8.79
CA ALA A 494 27.06 13.32 -8.19
C ALA A 494 26.91 12.99 -6.69
N PRO A 495 26.34 13.90 -5.88
CA PRO A 495 25.90 13.55 -4.53
C PRO A 495 24.94 12.36 -4.59
N ASP A 496 25.17 11.37 -3.72
CA ASP A 496 24.30 10.21 -3.59
C ASP A 496 22.88 10.67 -3.22
N GLY A 497 21.91 10.40 -4.10
CA GLY A 497 20.53 10.82 -3.90
C GLY A 497 19.87 10.12 -2.70
N HIS A 498 20.19 8.85 -2.46
CA HIS A 498 19.74 8.13 -1.26
C HIS A 498 20.30 8.79 0.02
N ALA A 499 21.58 9.19 0.00
CA ALA A 499 22.19 9.88 1.12
C ALA A 499 21.55 11.27 1.38
N LEU A 500 21.20 12.01 0.32
CA LEU A 500 20.46 13.27 0.43
C LEU A 500 19.07 13.06 1.08
N ASP A 501 18.36 12.02 0.67
CA ASP A 501 17.04 11.71 1.21
C ASP A 501 17.13 11.29 2.69
N TYR A 502 18.12 10.48 3.06
CA TYR A 502 18.37 10.09 4.45
C TYR A 502 18.71 11.29 5.33
N LEU A 503 19.55 12.21 4.84
CA LEU A 503 19.86 13.45 5.54
C LEU A 503 18.60 14.29 5.79
N GLY A 504 17.69 14.35 4.81
CA GLY A 504 16.38 14.99 4.96
C GLY A 504 15.55 14.36 6.09
N LEU A 505 15.53 13.03 6.22
CA LEU A 505 14.82 12.33 7.29
C LEU A 505 15.35 12.69 8.68
N LEU A 506 16.67 12.79 8.84
CA LEU A 506 17.30 13.20 10.11
C LEU A 506 16.93 14.63 10.48
N ARG A 507 16.83 15.52 9.48
CA ARG A 507 16.39 16.91 9.69
C ARG A 507 14.92 16.97 10.13
N PHE A 508 14.04 16.22 9.48
CA PHE A 508 12.63 16.15 9.89
C PHE A 508 12.46 15.59 11.31
N GLU A 509 13.26 14.58 11.67
CA GLU A 509 13.28 14.03 13.02
C GLU A 509 13.73 15.07 14.06
N ALA A 510 14.83 15.77 13.80
CA ALA A 510 15.33 16.82 14.70
C ALA A 510 14.29 17.93 14.90
N ALA A 511 13.65 18.37 13.81
CA ALA A 511 12.58 19.37 13.85
C ALA A 511 11.37 18.90 14.66
N TYR A 512 10.98 17.63 14.52
CA TYR A 512 9.91 17.03 15.31
C TYR A 512 10.23 17.08 16.80
N PHE A 513 11.38 16.56 17.23
CA PHE A 513 11.72 16.51 18.65
C PHE A 513 11.87 17.89 19.27
N GLN A 514 12.45 18.83 18.54
CA GLN A 514 12.51 20.23 18.97
C GLN A 514 11.12 20.82 19.13
N ALA A 515 10.20 20.60 18.18
CA ALA A 515 8.83 21.09 18.26
C ALA A 515 8.01 20.43 19.38
N THR A 516 8.39 19.23 19.84
CA THR A 516 7.76 18.54 20.97
C THR A 516 8.45 18.75 22.31
N GLY A 517 9.54 19.53 22.35
CA GLY A 517 10.28 19.86 23.58
C GLY A 517 11.25 18.78 24.07
N ASP A 518 11.66 17.85 23.21
CA ASP A 518 12.72 16.87 23.50
C ASP A 518 14.05 17.35 22.92
N ASP A 519 14.64 18.35 23.56
CA ASP A 519 15.85 19.03 23.08
C ASP A 519 17.06 18.09 23.00
N ALA A 520 17.13 17.10 23.90
CA ALA A 520 18.18 16.10 23.93
C ALA A 520 18.14 15.22 22.67
N GLU A 521 16.95 14.74 22.31
CA GLU A 521 16.77 13.90 21.13
C GLU A 521 16.92 14.70 19.84
N ALA A 522 16.46 15.95 19.82
CA ALA A 522 16.70 16.87 18.71
C ALA A 522 18.20 17.12 18.49
N ALA A 523 18.98 17.32 19.56
CA ALA A 523 20.42 17.50 19.48
C ALA A 523 21.16 16.24 19.01
N ASN A 524 20.71 15.05 19.44
CA ASN A 524 21.26 13.78 18.94
C ASN A 524 20.99 13.62 17.44
N SER A 525 19.77 13.90 17.00
CA SER A 525 19.38 13.80 15.59
C SER A 525 20.16 14.77 14.69
N ARG A 526 20.42 16.00 15.17
CA ARG A 526 21.31 16.94 14.49
C ARG A 526 22.75 16.45 14.41
N ARG A 527 23.29 15.89 15.50
CA ARG A 527 24.64 15.29 15.50
C ARG A 527 24.77 14.16 14.49
N ASP A 528 23.78 13.27 14.44
CA ASP A 528 23.76 12.17 13.49
C ASP A 528 23.72 12.69 12.05
N ALA A 529 22.92 13.74 11.78
CA ALA A 529 22.87 14.41 10.49
C ALA A 529 24.23 14.99 10.08
N GLU A 530 24.91 15.68 10.99
CA GLU A 530 26.25 16.24 10.72
C GLU A 530 27.30 15.15 10.48
N VAL A 531 27.29 14.08 11.27
CA VAL A 531 28.22 12.94 11.11
C VAL A 531 27.97 12.27 9.77
N PHE A 532 26.70 12.02 9.43
CA PHE A 532 26.31 11.40 8.16
C PHE A 532 26.69 12.28 6.96
N ALA A 533 26.40 13.59 7.03
CA ALA A 533 26.74 14.53 5.96
C ALA A 533 28.26 14.57 5.71
N ARG A 534 29.07 14.64 6.77
CA ARG A 534 30.55 14.59 6.67
C ARG A 534 31.03 13.28 6.06
N ALA A 535 30.45 12.14 6.45
CA ALA A 535 30.83 10.83 5.93
C ALA A 535 30.54 10.67 4.42
N HIS A 536 29.52 11.38 3.91
CA HIS A 536 29.09 11.30 2.51
C HIS A 536 29.52 12.51 1.67
N GLY A 537 30.37 13.41 2.21
CA GLY A 537 30.83 14.60 1.50
C GLY A 537 29.70 15.60 1.18
N LEU A 538 28.60 15.55 1.92
CA LEU A 538 27.46 16.46 1.79
C LEU A 538 27.67 17.69 2.68
N ALA A 539 27.12 18.83 2.27
CA ALA A 539 27.15 20.04 3.10
C ALA A 539 26.34 19.82 4.39
N PRO A 540 26.94 20.01 5.58
CA PRO A 540 26.18 20.15 6.80
C PRO A 540 25.51 21.53 6.74
N GLU A 541 24.20 21.56 6.46
CA GLU A 541 23.38 22.77 6.61
C GLU A 541 22.75 22.80 7.99
#